data_AF-A0A952W7U0-F1
#
_entry.id   AF-A0A952W7U0-F1
#
_cell.length_a   1.000
_cell.length_b   1.000
_cell.length_c   1.000
_cell.angle_alpha   90.00
_cell.angle_beta   90.00
_cell.angle_gamma   90.00
#
_symmetry.space_group_name_H-M   'P 1'
#
loop_
_entity.id
_entity.type
_entity.pdbx_description
1 polymer ?
#
loop_
_entity_poly.entity_id
_entity_poly.type
_entity_poly.pdbx_seq_one_letter_code
_entity_poly.pdbx_strand_id
1 'polypeptide(L)'
;MRFEHDVPDLEAMKTLAQRIARVLRPGDVLGLDGPMGAGKTTFVRMMMESLGVEAGAVSSPTFVVAAEYPYLGGVAIHIDAYRLGSGAELEGTGWDDRRGEEVVVIEWAARVEEVLPAESARVWIEPTGETSRRVRFDLPESWDSREGCGALIRGDTICPVTGVPVSGENPHWPFADERARWADLYRWFSGQHVLSRRVDASGEADVGN
;
A
#
# COMPACT_ATOMS: atom_id res chain seq x y z
N MET A 1 -7.18 -7.02 -5.02
CA MET A 1 -6.06 -6.60 -5.89
C MET A 1 -4.75 -6.75 -5.13
N ARG A 2 -3.78 -7.50 -5.65
CA ARG A 2 -2.52 -7.78 -4.96
C ARG A 2 -1.32 -7.27 -5.73
N PHE A 3 -0.43 -6.55 -5.06
CA PHE A 3 0.81 -6.03 -5.62
C PHE A 3 1.83 -5.76 -4.51
N GLU A 4 3.08 -5.50 -4.88
CA GLU A 4 4.15 -5.24 -3.93
C GLU A 4 5.12 -4.16 -4.44
N HIS A 5 5.76 -3.48 -3.48
CA HIS A 5 6.78 -2.47 -3.73
C HIS A 5 8.05 -2.82 -2.97
N ASP A 6 9.19 -2.71 -3.64
CA ASP A 6 10.49 -2.64 -2.97
C ASP A 6 10.70 -1.20 -2.48
N VAL A 7 10.96 -1.05 -1.18
CA VAL A 7 11.06 0.22 -0.47
C VAL A 7 12.50 0.33 0.06
N PRO A 8 13.43 0.95 -0.68
CA PRO A 8 14.86 0.92 -0.36
C PRO A 8 15.23 1.71 0.90
N ASP A 9 14.44 2.73 1.24
CA ASP A 9 14.71 3.66 2.32
C ASP A 9 13.42 4.27 2.91
N LEU A 10 13.63 5.17 3.87
CA LEU A 10 12.57 5.84 4.60
C LEU A 10 11.77 6.83 3.73
N GLU A 11 12.39 7.43 2.71
CA GLU A 11 11.70 8.38 1.83
C GLU A 11 10.75 7.65 0.89
N ALA A 12 11.18 6.50 0.33
CA ALA A 12 10.31 5.61 -0.42
C ALA A 12 9.13 5.10 0.43
N MET A 13 9.36 4.80 1.72
CA MET A 13 8.30 4.41 2.64
C MET A 13 7.28 5.54 2.83
N LYS A 14 7.77 6.78 2.96
CA LYS A 14 6.94 7.98 3.10
C LYS A 14 6.10 8.22 1.84
N THR A 15 6.69 8.13 0.65
CA THR A 15 5.95 8.25 -0.62
C THR A 15 4.85 7.20 -0.73
N LEU A 16 5.13 5.96 -0.32
CA LEU A 16 4.16 4.87 -0.35
C LEU A 16 3.02 5.10 0.67
N ALA A 17 3.34 5.55 1.89
CA ALA A 17 2.37 5.93 2.91
C ALA A 17 1.47 7.10 2.47
N GLN A 18 2.02 8.08 1.75
CA GLN A 18 1.27 9.19 1.16
C GLN A 18 0.30 8.71 0.08
N ARG A 19 0.71 7.75 -0.76
CA ARG A 19 -0.14 7.20 -1.82
C ARG A 19 -1.35 6.47 -1.25
N ILE A 20 -1.17 5.60 -0.26
CA ILE A 20 -2.31 4.92 0.38
C ILE A 20 -3.22 5.93 1.08
N ALA A 21 -2.67 6.96 1.75
CA ALA A 21 -3.46 8.01 2.40
C ALA A 21 -4.43 8.73 1.44
N ARG A 22 -4.02 8.95 0.18
CA ARG A 22 -4.88 9.57 -0.86
C ARG A 22 -6.03 8.68 -1.33
N VAL A 23 -5.89 7.36 -1.15
CA VAL A 23 -6.90 6.36 -1.57
C VAL A 23 -7.91 6.08 -0.45
N LEU A 24 -7.50 6.26 0.80
CA LEU A 24 -8.32 6.03 1.98
C LEU A 24 -9.50 7.01 2.04
N ARG A 25 -10.63 6.49 2.50
CA ARG A 25 -11.89 7.19 2.70
C ARG A 25 -12.46 6.80 4.07
N PRO A 26 -13.25 7.68 4.72
CA PRO A 26 -14.11 7.28 5.82
C PRO A 26 -14.85 5.97 5.51
N GLY A 27 -14.88 5.02 6.45
CA GLY A 27 -15.42 3.68 6.20
C GLY A 27 -14.36 2.59 6.03
N ASP A 28 -13.14 2.97 5.64
CA ASP A 28 -12.10 2.01 5.31
C ASP A 28 -11.42 1.45 6.55
N VAL A 29 -11.11 0.15 6.50
CA VAL A 29 -10.23 -0.53 7.46
C VAL A 29 -8.95 -0.96 6.76
N LEU A 30 -7.81 -0.51 7.28
CA LEU A 30 -6.48 -0.89 6.83
C LEU A 30 -5.78 -1.72 7.93
N GLY A 31 -5.61 -3.02 7.68
CA GLY A 31 -4.83 -3.90 8.54
C GLY A 31 -3.35 -3.91 8.15
N LEU A 32 -2.46 -3.73 9.13
CA LEU A 32 -1.02 -3.75 8.95
C LEU A 32 -0.38 -4.89 9.73
N ASP A 33 0.39 -5.71 9.04
CA ASP A 33 1.14 -6.82 9.62
C ASP A 33 2.60 -6.84 9.16
N GLY A 34 3.41 -7.59 9.89
CA GLY A 34 4.85 -7.69 9.69
C GLY A 34 5.57 -7.94 11.01
N PRO A 35 6.83 -8.42 10.99
CA PRO A 35 7.58 -8.73 12.20
C PRO A 35 7.79 -7.51 13.10
N MET A 36 8.22 -7.75 14.34
CA MET A 36 8.63 -6.68 15.24
C MET A 36 9.75 -5.86 14.61
N GLY A 37 9.68 -4.52 14.70
CA GLY A 37 10.67 -3.64 14.06
C GLY A 37 10.53 -3.49 12.53
N ALA A 38 9.50 -4.07 11.90
CA ALA A 38 9.26 -3.91 10.46
C ALA A 38 9.02 -2.45 10.02
N GLY A 39 8.57 -1.59 10.94
CA GLY A 39 8.27 -0.18 10.65
C GLY A 39 6.77 0.11 10.50
N LYS A 40 5.88 -0.77 11.02
CA LYS A 40 4.42 -0.59 11.01
C LYS A 40 3.98 0.77 11.55
N THR A 41 4.31 1.09 12.81
CA THR A 41 4.01 2.40 13.41
C THR A 41 4.62 3.56 12.63
N THR A 42 5.83 3.40 12.06
CA THR A 42 6.45 4.43 11.21
C THR A 42 5.61 4.69 9.96
N PHE A 43 5.12 3.64 9.30
CA PHE A 43 4.21 3.74 8.16
C PHE A 43 2.89 4.43 8.56
N VAL A 44 2.28 4.01 9.67
CA VAL A 44 1.03 4.63 10.17
C VAL A 44 1.23 6.12 10.40
N ARG A 45 2.30 6.52 11.10
CA ARG A 45 2.60 7.94 11.33
C ARG A 45 2.72 8.72 10.02
N MET A 46 3.50 8.23 9.05
CA MET A 46 3.67 8.91 7.76
C MET A 46 2.37 9.03 6.98
N MET A 47 1.51 8.00 7.06
CA MET A 47 0.21 7.99 6.42
C MET A 47 -0.74 9.00 7.07
N MET A 48 -0.81 9.03 8.40
CA MET A 48 -1.63 9.99 9.16
C MET A 48 -1.18 11.44 8.94
N GLU A 49 0.14 11.68 8.92
CA GLU A 49 0.70 12.98 8.54
C GLU A 49 0.25 13.39 7.12
N SER A 50 0.16 12.43 6.18
CA SER A 50 -0.35 12.68 4.83
C SER A 50 -1.87 12.92 4.78
N LEU A 51 -2.64 12.44 5.75
CA LEU A 51 -4.06 12.79 5.93
C LEU A 51 -4.22 14.20 6.53
N GLY A 52 -3.15 14.80 7.04
CA GLY A 52 -3.15 16.12 7.67
C GLY A 52 -3.21 16.10 9.20
N VAL A 53 -2.94 14.95 9.83
CA VAL A 53 -2.71 14.86 11.27
C VAL A 53 -1.40 15.58 11.61
N GLU A 54 -1.36 16.26 12.77
CA GLU A 54 -0.18 16.99 13.22
C GLU A 54 1.08 16.11 13.27
N ALA A 55 2.17 16.62 12.70
CA ALA A 55 3.45 15.91 12.66
C ALA A 55 3.96 15.59 14.06
N GLY A 56 4.31 14.32 14.29
CA GLY A 56 4.77 13.87 15.60
C GLY A 56 3.69 13.61 16.64
N ALA A 57 2.40 13.85 16.35
CA ALA A 57 1.30 13.50 17.25
C ALA A 57 1.03 11.99 17.31
N VAL A 58 1.40 11.26 16.25
CA VAL A 58 1.14 9.83 16.13
C VAL A 58 2.25 9.02 16.78
N SER A 59 1.85 8.17 17.70
CA SER A 59 2.70 7.18 18.38
C SER A 59 1.96 5.86 18.47
N SER A 60 2.67 4.75 18.69
CA SER A 60 1.99 3.46 18.81
C SER A 60 1.10 3.44 20.07
N PRO A 61 -0.21 3.15 19.93
CA PRO A 61 -1.14 3.09 21.04
C PRO A 61 -1.06 1.76 21.82
N THR A 62 0.09 1.07 21.87
CA THR A 62 0.21 -0.28 22.48
C THR A 62 -0.41 -0.41 23.88
N PHE A 63 -0.44 0.65 24.70
CA PHE A 63 -1.00 0.62 26.05
C PHE A 63 -2.46 1.06 26.16
N VAL A 64 -2.90 1.96 25.27
CA VAL A 64 -4.28 2.47 25.24
C VAL A 64 -5.17 1.70 24.26
N VAL A 65 -4.57 0.77 23.49
CA VAL A 65 -5.16 -0.05 22.44
C VAL A 65 -5.59 0.76 21.21
N ALA A 66 -6.29 1.88 21.39
CA ALA A 66 -6.74 2.77 20.34
C ALA A 66 -6.38 4.23 20.62
N ALA A 67 -6.04 4.97 19.57
CA ALA A 67 -5.83 6.41 19.60
C ALA A 67 -6.55 7.06 18.40
N GLU A 68 -7.06 8.26 18.62
CA GLU A 68 -7.82 9.02 17.63
C GLU A 68 -7.05 10.24 17.17
N TYR A 69 -7.09 10.48 15.87
CA TYR A 69 -6.38 11.57 15.22
C TYR A 69 -7.33 12.36 14.33
N PRO A 70 -7.82 13.52 14.80
CA PRO A 70 -8.59 14.44 13.97
C PRO A 70 -7.74 15.00 12.83
N TYR A 71 -8.35 15.14 11.65
CA TYR A 71 -7.79 15.81 10.49
C TYR A 71 -8.89 16.51 9.69
N LEU A 72 -8.55 17.29 8.67
CA LEU A 72 -9.54 18.10 7.93
C LEU A 72 -10.67 17.25 7.31
N GLY A 73 -10.39 16.00 6.96
CA GLY A 73 -11.32 15.07 6.33
C GLY A 73 -12.08 14.15 7.29
N GLY A 74 -11.91 14.27 8.61
CA GLY A 74 -12.58 13.43 9.60
C GLY A 74 -11.70 13.03 10.78
N VAL A 75 -11.90 11.82 11.30
CA VAL A 75 -11.09 11.21 12.35
C VAL A 75 -10.48 9.92 11.82
N ALA A 76 -9.21 9.69 12.14
CA ALA A 76 -8.55 8.43 11.88
C ALA A 76 -8.28 7.73 13.23
N ILE A 77 -8.68 6.46 13.33
CA ILE A 77 -8.43 5.60 14.48
C ILE A 77 -7.19 4.77 14.19
N HIS A 78 -6.21 4.82 15.08
CA HIS A 78 -5.07 3.91 15.10
C HIS A 78 -5.24 2.91 16.24
N ILE A 79 -5.22 1.63 15.91
CA ILE A 79 -5.32 0.53 16.86
C ILE A 79 -4.04 -0.30 16.79
N ASP A 80 -3.52 -0.71 17.95
CA ASP A 80 -2.41 -1.65 18.06
C ASP A 80 -2.87 -2.93 18.76
N ALA A 81 -3.15 -3.97 17.98
CA ALA A 81 -3.67 -5.23 18.46
C ALA A 81 -2.58 -6.18 19.01
N TYR A 82 -1.32 -5.71 19.18
CA TYR A 82 -0.20 -6.58 19.62
C TYR A 82 -0.49 -7.35 20.91
N ARG A 83 -1.23 -6.72 21.84
CA ARG A 83 -1.56 -7.28 23.16
C ARG A 83 -2.93 -7.94 23.24
N LEU A 84 -3.74 -7.86 22.19
CA LEU A 84 -5.05 -8.46 22.18
C LEU A 84 -4.93 -9.98 21.96
N GLY A 85 -5.68 -10.74 22.76
CA GLY A 85 -5.75 -12.19 22.68
C GLY A 85 -6.77 -12.71 21.67
N SER A 86 -7.74 -11.88 21.28
CA SER A 86 -8.79 -12.23 20.32
C SER A 86 -9.50 -10.98 19.76
N GLY A 87 -10.22 -11.15 18.66
CA GLY A 87 -11.11 -10.15 18.09
C GLY A 87 -12.24 -9.71 19.04
N ALA A 88 -12.69 -10.57 19.95
CA ALA A 88 -13.68 -10.20 20.96
C ALA A 88 -13.16 -9.12 21.94
N GLU A 89 -11.86 -9.12 22.24
CA GLU A 89 -11.23 -8.06 23.03
C GLU A 89 -11.19 -6.74 22.26
N LEU A 90 -11.02 -6.80 20.93
CA LEU A 90 -11.09 -5.64 20.06
C LEU A 90 -12.52 -5.09 19.98
N GLU A 91 -13.53 -5.94 19.76
CA GLU A 91 -14.95 -5.53 19.79
C GLU A 91 -15.31 -4.83 21.11
N GLY A 92 -14.76 -5.30 22.24
CA GLY A 92 -14.94 -4.67 23.55
C GLY A 92 -14.46 -3.22 23.64
N THR A 93 -13.65 -2.73 22.69
CA THR A 93 -13.24 -1.32 22.63
C THR A 93 -14.28 -0.41 21.95
N GLY A 94 -15.30 -0.95 21.30
CA GLY A 94 -16.29 -0.19 20.52
C GLY A 94 -15.73 0.44 19.24
N TRP A 95 -14.69 -0.17 18.65
CA TRP A 95 -14.07 0.34 17.42
C TRP A 95 -15.02 0.29 16.20
N ASP A 96 -15.92 -0.69 16.19
CA ASP A 96 -16.81 -1.02 15.10
C ASP A 96 -17.97 -0.03 14.97
N ASP A 97 -18.41 0.56 16.08
CA ASP A 97 -19.42 1.64 16.12
C ASP A 97 -19.01 2.86 15.26
N ARG A 98 -17.71 3.07 15.06
CA ARG A 98 -17.14 4.23 14.37
C ARG A 98 -16.59 3.94 12.98
N ARG A 99 -16.45 2.65 12.66
CA ARG A 99 -15.87 2.16 11.41
C ARG A 99 -16.52 2.77 10.17
N GLY A 100 -17.82 3.08 10.21
CA GLY A 100 -18.57 3.62 9.05
C GLY A 100 -18.28 5.09 8.72
N GLU A 101 -17.69 5.84 9.65
CA GLU A 101 -17.49 7.29 9.54
C GLU A 101 -16.01 7.69 9.59
N GLU A 102 -15.13 6.75 9.92
CA GLU A 102 -13.73 7.01 10.21
C GLU A 102 -12.81 6.08 9.41
N VAL A 103 -11.57 6.51 9.23
CA VAL A 103 -10.51 5.64 8.69
C VAL A 103 -9.93 4.85 9.86
N VAL A 104 -9.98 3.52 9.80
CA VAL A 104 -9.45 2.66 10.86
C VAL A 104 -8.18 1.97 10.40
N VAL A 105 -7.14 2.05 11.22
CA VAL A 105 -5.81 1.53 10.92
C VAL A 105 -5.38 0.62 12.05
N ILE A 106 -5.18 -0.67 11.78
CA ILE A 106 -4.96 -1.69 12.81
C ILE A 106 -3.60 -2.33 12.61
N GLU A 107 -2.65 -2.07 13.50
CA GLU A 107 -1.41 -2.85 13.58
C GLU A 107 -1.66 -4.23 14.19
N TRP A 108 -0.94 -5.23 13.71
CA TRP A 108 -1.09 -6.64 14.10
C TRP A 108 -2.50 -7.18 13.83
N ALA A 109 -3.09 -6.75 12.71
CA ALA A 109 -4.44 -7.10 12.30
C ALA A 109 -4.69 -8.61 12.26
N ALA A 110 -3.67 -9.43 11.94
CA ALA A 110 -3.77 -10.89 11.95
C ALA A 110 -4.15 -11.50 13.32
N ARG A 111 -4.00 -10.77 14.44
CA ARG A 111 -4.44 -11.22 15.78
C ARG A 111 -5.94 -11.12 16.03
N VAL A 112 -6.62 -10.35 15.21
CA VAL A 112 -8.04 -9.97 15.36
C VAL A 112 -8.79 -10.15 14.05
N GLU A 113 -8.23 -10.96 13.13
CA GLU A 113 -8.70 -11.15 11.76
C GLU A 113 -10.18 -11.57 11.72
N GLU A 114 -10.64 -12.33 12.72
CA GLU A 114 -11.98 -12.86 12.83
C GLU A 114 -13.09 -11.81 12.94
N VAL A 115 -12.76 -10.58 13.38
CA VAL A 115 -13.73 -9.47 13.50
C VAL A 115 -13.52 -8.38 12.43
N LEU A 116 -12.50 -8.52 11.59
CA LEU A 116 -12.25 -7.54 10.54
C LEU A 116 -13.23 -7.73 9.38
N PRO A 117 -13.75 -6.64 8.78
CA PRO A 117 -14.57 -6.73 7.58
C PRO A 117 -13.84 -7.44 6.45
N ALA A 118 -14.58 -8.20 5.63
CA ALA A 118 -14.04 -8.84 4.44
C ALA A 118 -13.44 -7.84 3.43
N GLU A 119 -14.02 -6.63 3.36
CA GLU A 119 -13.55 -5.52 2.51
C GLU A 119 -12.42 -4.70 3.15
N SER A 120 -11.72 -5.23 4.15
CA SER A 120 -10.56 -4.54 4.73
C SER A 120 -9.35 -4.64 3.79
N ALA A 121 -8.63 -3.54 3.63
CA ALA A 121 -7.32 -3.57 2.99
C ALA A 121 -6.27 -4.18 3.92
N ARG A 122 -5.27 -4.86 3.35
CA ARG A 122 -4.16 -5.48 4.08
C ARG A 122 -2.83 -4.96 3.56
N VAL A 123 -1.92 -4.67 4.47
CA VAL A 123 -0.54 -4.25 4.20
C VAL A 123 0.39 -5.14 4.99
N TRP A 124 1.33 -5.79 4.30
CA TRP A 124 2.39 -6.57 4.92
C TRP A 124 3.73 -5.89 4.71
N ILE A 125 4.44 -5.56 5.79
CA ILE A 125 5.77 -4.93 5.74
C ILE A 125 6.83 -5.94 6.16
N GLU A 126 7.79 -6.20 5.29
CA GLU A 126 8.86 -7.17 5.52
C GLU A 126 10.25 -6.50 5.42
N PRO A 127 11.13 -6.65 6.43
CA PRO A 127 12.53 -6.25 6.32
C PRO A 127 13.30 -7.03 5.25
N THR A 128 13.93 -6.32 4.31
CA THR A 128 14.81 -6.90 3.28
C THR A 128 16.27 -6.48 3.44
N GLY A 129 16.55 -5.60 4.40
CA GLY A 129 17.87 -5.07 4.73
C GLY A 129 17.79 -4.12 5.91
N GLU A 130 18.87 -3.40 6.19
CA GLU A 130 18.93 -2.45 7.31
C GLU A 130 17.87 -1.34 7.13
N THR A 131 17.91 -0.65 5.99
CA THR A 131 16.96 0.43 5.65
C THR A 131 15.84 -0.01 4.72
N SER A 132 16.01 -1.14 4.01
CA SER A 132 15.07 -1.56 2.97
C SER A 132 13.97 -2.48 3.49
N ARG A 133 12.78 -2.32 2.92
CA ARG A 133 11.59 -3.14 3.16
C ARG A 133 10.98 -3.61 1.85
N ARG A 134 10.21 -4.68 1.90
CA ARG A 134 9.20 -5.02 0.89
C ARG A 134 7.83 -4.80 1.49
N VAL A 135 6.96 -4.08 0.78
CA VAL A 135 5.59 -3.80 1.23
C VAL A 135 4.62 -4.42 0.26
N ARG A 136 3.81 -5.38 0.74
CA ARG A 136 2.77 -6.05 -0.05
C ARG A 136 1.41 -5.49 0.33
N PHE A 137 0.58 -5.25 -0.67
CA PHE A 137 -0.80 -4.81 -0.50
C PHE A 137 -1.76 -5.88 -0.99
N ASP A 138 -2.84 -6.10 -0.24
CA ASP A 138 -4.07 -6.73 -0.72
C ASP A 138 -5.21 -5.74 -0.51
N LEU A 139 -5.65 -5.10 -1.59
CA LEU A 139 -6.70 -4.09 -1.57
C LEU A 139 -8.02 -4.68 -2.05
N PRO A 140 -9.17 -4.26 -1.51
CA PRO A 140 -10.48 -4.62 -2.04
C PRO A 140 -10.62 -4.21 -3.51
N GLU A 141 -11.27 -5.01 -4.35
CA GLU A 141 -11.47 -4.68 -5.77
C GLU A 141 -12.27 -3.38 -5.96
N SER A 142 -13.16 -3.08 -5.02
CA SER A 142 -13.92 -1.83 -4.97
C SER A 142 -13.05 -0.57 -4.94
N TRP A 143 -11.76 -0.69 -4.61
CA TRP A 143 -10.82 0.42 -4.54
C TRP A 143 -10.17 0.77 -5.90
N ASP A 144 -10.24 -0.10 -6.90
CA ASP A 144 -9.56 0.08 -8.20
C ASP A 144 -9.93 1.41 -8.88
N SER A 145 -11.22 1.78 -8.77
CA SER A 145 -11.78 2.99 -9.36
C SER A 145 -11.48 4.27 -8.56
N ARG A 146 -10.84 4.18 -7.39
CA ARG A 146 -10.57 5.35 -6.55
C ARG A 146 -9.42 6.17 -7.13
N GLU A 147 -9.57 7.49 -7.03
CA GLU A 147 -8.49 8.42 -7.33
C GLU A 147 -7.22 8.05 -6.55
N GLY A 148 -6.07 8.03 -7.22
CA GLY A 148 -4.79 7.63 -6.63
C GLY A 148 -4.51 6.12 -6.61
N CYS A 149 -5.52 5.24 -6.76
CA CYS A 149 -5.30 3.79 -6.66
C CYS A 149 -4.35 3.27 -7.75
N GLY A 150 -4.53 3.72 -8.99
CA GLY A 150 -3.62 3.39 -10.09
C GLY A 150 -2.17 3.81 -9.84
N ALA A 151 -1.94 4.96 -9.19
CA ALA A 151 -0.59 5.41 -8.85
C ALA A 151 0.03 4.59 -7.70
N LEU A 152 -0.79 4.20 -6.72
CA LEU A 152 -0.40 3.29 -5.65
C LEU A 152 0.01 1.91 -6.21
N ILE A 153 -0.73 1.37 -7.18
CA ILE A 153 -0.41 0.08 -7.80
C ILE A 153 0.85 0.17 -8.65
N ARG A 154 0.96 1.20 -9.52
CA ARG A 154 2.09 1.34 -10.46
C ARG A 154 3.44 1.54 -9.78
N GLY A 155 3.47 2.30 -8.68
CA GLY A 155 4.71 2.64 -8.00
C GLY A 155 5.67 3.49 -8.86
N ASP A 156 6.82 3.81 -8.28
CA ASP A 156 7.89 4.50 -9.02
C ASP A 156 8.65 3.51 -9.88
N THR A 157 9.13 3.98 -11.03
CA THR A 157 9.88 3.16 -11.96
C THR A 157 10.99 3.95 -12.64
N ILE A 158 11.76 3.30 -13.49
CA ILE A 158 12.74 3.93 -14.37
C ILE A 158 12.20 3.86 -15.80
N CYS A 159 12.17 5.00 -16.50
CA CYS A 159 11.76 5.05 -17.89
C CYS A 159 12.63 4.11 -18.72
N PRO A 160 12.05 3.13 -19.44
CA PRO A 160 12.83 2.13 -20.17
C PRO A 160 13.59 2.72 -21.38
N VAL A 161 13.23 3.93 -21.80
CA VAL A 161 13.83 4.61 -22.96
C VAL A 161 14.91 5.61 -22.54
N THR A 162 14.65 6.40 -21.51
CA THR A 162 15.51 7.51 -21.10
C THR A 162 16.33 7.21 -19.85
N GLY A 163 16.01 6.17 -19.09
CA GLY A 163 16.69 5.81 -17.85
C GLY A 163 16.40 6.75 -16.67
N VAL A 164 15.49 7.72 -16.84
CA VAL A 164 15.16 8.67 -15.77
C VAL A 164 14.08 8.11 -14.83
N PRO A 165 14.08 8.48 -13.54
CA PRO A 165 12.99 8.13 -12.62
C PRO A 165 11.63 8.67 -13.07
N VAL A 166 10.59 7.85 -12.93
CA VAL A 166 9.20 8.16 -13.29
C VAL A 166 8.29 7.79 -12.12
N SER A 167 7.55 8.78 -11.63
CA SER A 167 6.55 8.58 -10.58
C SER A 167 5.37 7.73 -11.11
N GLY A 168 4.79 6.90 -10.25
CA GLY A 168 3.53 6.19 -10.54
C GLY A 168 2.35 7.10 -10.88
N GLU A 169 2.45 8.38 -10.56
CA GLU A 169 1.47 9.43 -10.89
C GLU A 169 1.66 10.00 -12.30
N ASN A 170 2.76 9.69 -12.99
CA ASN A 170 3.03 10.22 -14.33
C ASN A 170 1.96 9.70 -15.33
N PRO A 171 1.28 10.58 -16.10
CA PRO A 171 0.31 10.19 -17.12
C PRO A 171 0.88 9.30 -18.22
N HIS A 172 2.19 9.35 -18.44
CA HIS A 172 2.93 8.58 -19.43
C HIS A 172 3.61 7.34 -18.87
N TRP A 173 3.40 7.01 -17.59
CA TRP A 173 3.99 5.82 -16.96
C TRP A 173 3.86 4.59 -17.87
N PRO A 174 4.93 3.78 -18.06
CA PRO A 174 6.23 3.86 -17.38
C PRO A 174 7.22 4.83 -18.04
N PHE A 175 6.81 5.60 -19.05
CA PHE A 175 7.67 6.52 -19.78
C PHE A 175 7.73 7.90 -19.11
N ALA A 176 8.87 8.57 -19.27
CA ALA A 176 9.08 9.91 -18.72
C ALA A 176 8.14 10.95 -19.35
N ASP A 177 7.89 10.82 -20.65
CA ASP A 177 7.05 11.70 -21.44
C ASP A 177 6.49 10.99 -22.68
N GLU A 178 5.65 11.70 -23.44
CA GLU A 178 5.07 11.19 -24.69
C GLU A 178 6.12 10.84 -25.75
N ARG A 179 7.24 11.58 -25.81
CA ARG A 179 8.31 11.33 -26.79
C ARG A 179 9.02 10.02 -26.52
N ALA A 180 9.29 9.71 -25.26
CA ALA A 180 9.85 8.44 -24.83
C ALA A 180 8.93 7.27 -25.20
N ARG A 181 7.62 7.42 -24.98
CA ARG A 181 6.63 6.41 -25.39
C ARG A 181 6.66 6.17 -26.91
N TRP A 182 6.67 7.23 -27.72
CA TRP A 182 6.75 7.10 -29.18
C TRP A 182 8.06 6.48 -29.65
N ALA A 183 9.18 6.81 -29.01
CA ALA A 183 10.47 6.21 -29.31
C ALA A 183 10.48 4.70 -29.04
N ASP A 184 9.83 4.24 -27.98
CA ASP A 184 9.66 2.80 -27.69
C ASP A 184 8.79 2.10 -28.74
N LEU A 185 7.64 2.70 -29.09
CA LEU A 185 6.78 2.19 -30.16
C LEU A 185 7.51 2.10 -31.49
N TYR A 186 8.33 3.10 -31.83
CA TYR A 186 9.13 3.10 -33.04
C TYR A 186 10.18 1.98 -33.04
N ARG A 187 10.84 1.71 -31.91
CA ARG A 187 11.77 0.57 -31.77
C ARG A 187 11.05 -0.76 -32.03
N TRP A 188 9.82 -0.90 -31.58
CA TRP A 188 8.98 -2.05 -31.89
C TRP A 188 8.72 -2.19 -33.39
N PHE A 189 8.32 -1.10 -34.06
CA PHE A 189 8.08 -1.09 -35.51
C PHE A 189 9.34 -1.27 -36.36
N SER A 190 10.50 -0.80 -35.88
CA SER A 190 11.78 -0.91 -36.59
C SER A 190 12.51 -2.24 -36.35
N GLY A 191 11.94 -3.15 -35.55
CA GLY A 191 12.57 -4.42 -35.18
C GLY A 191 13.76 -4.27 -34.23
N GLN A 192 13.93 -3.10 -33.60
CA GLN A 192 15.00 -2.81 -32.65
C GLN A 192 14.54 -2.97 -31.19
N HIS A 193 13.90 -4.11 -30.87
CA HIS A 193 13.45 -4.41 -29.51
C HIS A 193 14.26 -5.56 -28.90
N VAL A 194 14.52 -5.48 -27.59
CA VAL A 194 15.09 -6.56 -26.79
C VAL A 194 13.99 -7.03 -25.83
N LEU A 195 13.52 -8.27 -25.99
CA LEU A 195 12.58 -8.88 -25.04
C LEU A 195 13.29 -9.11 -23.71
N SER A 196 12.89 -8.38 -22.67
CA SER A 196 13.48 -8.45 -21.32
C SER A 196 12.99 -9.64 -20.50
N ARG A 197 11.95 -10.36 -20.95
CA ARG A 197 11.47 -11.60 -20.35
C ARG A 197 11.59 -12.76 -21.35
N ARG A 198 12.22 -13.86 -20.94
CA ARG A 198 12.02 -15.16 -21.59
C ARG A 198 10.58 -15.57 -21.35
N VAL A 199 9.84 -15.83 -22.42
CA VAL A 199 8.62 -16.62 -22.35
C VAL A 199 9.10 -18.05 -22.11
N ASP A 200 8.78 -18.63 -20.96
CA ASP A 200 9.02 -20.05 -20.75
C ASP A 200 8.18 -20.81 -21.78
N ALA A 201 8.86 -21.62 -22.58
CA ALA A 201 8.27 -22.45 -23.60
C ALA A 201 7.57 -23.66 -22.94
N SER A 202 6.43 -23.42 -22.30
CA SER A 202 5.44 -24.47 -21.99
C SER A 202 4.14 -24.15 -22.72
N GLY A 203 4.25 -24.05 -24.05
CA GLY A 203 3.12 -24.29 -24.94
C GLY A 203 2.90 -25.80 -25.05
N GLU A 204 2.19 -26.38 -24.08
CA GLU A 204 1.55 -27.68 -24.31
C GLU A 204 0.14 -27.42 -24.82
N ALA A 205 0.04 -27.44 -26.15
CA ALA A 205 -1.21 -27.72 -26.83
C ALA A 205 -1.53 -29.20 -26.59
N ASP A 206 -2.48 -29.47 -25.71
CA ASP A 206 -3.03 -30.81 -25.50
C ASP A 206 -3.90 -31.17 -26.71
N VAL A 207 -3.35 -32.03 -27.59
CA VAL A 207 -4.05 -32.64 -28.73
C VAL A 207 -3.65 -34.12 -28.83
N GLY A 208 -4.59 -35.00 -28.52
CA GLY A 208 -4.58 -36.44 -28.84
C GLY A 208 -4.08 -37.33 -27.68
N ASN A 209 -4.79 -38.39 -27.26
CA ASN A 209 -5.68 -39.32 -27.96
C ASN A 209 -6.68 -39.94 -26.98
#